data_AF-A0A924PLW8-F1
#
_entry.id   AF-A0A924PLW8-F1
#
_cell.length_a   1.000
_cell.length_b   1.000
_cell.length_c   1.000
_cell.angle_alpha   90.00
_cell.angle_beta   90.00
_cell.angle_gamma   90.00
#
_symmetry.space_group_name_H-M   'P 1'
#
loop_
_entity.id
_entity.type
_entity.pdbx_description
1 polymer ?
#
loop_
_entity_poly.entity_id
_entity_poly.type
_entity_poly.pdbx_seq_one_letter_code
_entity_poly.pdbx_strand_id
1 'polypeptide(L)' 'MQKINIFSLQTHHGEYKNWPLKTLLLKNGESTTTYLPGYEVLHQFELPANEYLLITDWDCPFEEATEFILLDSTLKY' A
#
# COMPACT_ATOMS: atom_id res chain seq x y z
N MET A 1 17.88 -3.58 4.47
CA MET A 1 16.62 -2.85 4.28
C MET A 1 16.95 -1.53 3.63
N GLN A 2 16.43 -1.29 2.43
CA GLN A 2 16.67 -0.08 1.67
C GLN A 2 15.34 0.65 1.47
N LYS A 3 15.30 1.96 1.71
CA LYS A 3 14.11 2.76 1.40
C LYS A 3 13.95 2.84 -0.12
N ILE A 4 12.75 2.58 -0.60
CA ILE A 4 12.40 2.65 -2.03
C ILE A 4 11.29 3.68 -2.23
N ASN A 5 10.93 3.96 -3.48
CA ASN A 5 9.78 4.79 -3.82
C ASN A 5 9.22 4.37 -5.18
N ILE A 6 8.68 3.16 -5.24
CA ILE A 6 8.15 2.53 -6.46
C ILE A 6 6.71 2.06 -6.28
N PHE A 7 6.19 1.99 -5.05
CA PHE A 7 4.83 1.58 -4.78
C PHE A 7 3.93 2.76 -4.44
N SER A 8 2.69 2.70 -4.92
CA SER A 8 1.60 3.59 -4.54
C SER A 8 0.28 2.83 -4.52
N LEU A 9 -0.75 3.40 -3.91
CA LEU A 9 -2.10 2.88 -3.94
C LEU A 9 -2.96 3.68 -4.92
N GLN A 10 -3.89 2.99 -5.58
CA GLN A 10 -4.84 3.64 -6.47
C GLN A 10 -5.65 4.71 -5.70
N THR A 11 -5.68 5.93 -6.26
CA THR A 11 -6.46 7.03 -5.68
C THR A 11 -7.96 6.76 -5.80
N HIS A 12 -8.69 7.01 -4.71
CA HIS A 12 -10.15 6.95 -4.69
C HIS A 12 -10.74 8.36 -4.73
N HIS A 13 -11.88 8.49 -5.40
CA HIS A 13 -12.61 9.74 -5.51
C HIS A 13 -14.03 9.57 -4.98
N GLY A 14 -14.63 10.65 -4.49
CA GLY A 14 -15.97 10.63 -3.91
C GLY A 14 -15.97 10.46 -2.39
N GLU A 15 -17.13 10.15 -1.81
CA GLU A 15 -17.28 10.09 -0.35
C GLU A 15 -16.50 8.91 0.26
N TYR A 16 -15.69 9.19 1.28
CA TYR A 16 -14.87 8.22 2.01
C TYR A 16 -15.63 6.95 2.43
N LYS A 17 -16.89 7.07 2.85
CA LYS A 17 -17.74 5.95 3.27
C LYS A 17 -17.98 4.88 2.19
N ASN A 18 -17.74 5.23 0.92
CA ASN A 18 -17.92 4.34 -0.23
C ASN A 18 -16.59 3.72 -0.70
N TRP A 19 -15.46 4.11 -0.11
CA TRP A 19 -14.15 3.61 -0.50
C TRP A 19 -13.99 2.14 -0.07
N PRO A 20 -13.32 1.30 -0.87
CA PRO A 20 -13.18 -0.12 -0.58
C PRO A 20 -12.16 -0.36 0.54
N LEU A 21 -12.36 -1.43 1.31
CA LEU A 21 -11.40 -1.83 2.37
C LEU A 21 -10.06 -2.37 1.83
N LYS A 22 -9.92 -2.53 0.52
CA LYS A 22 -8.64 -2.85 -0.10
C LYS A 22 -8.48 -2.05 -1.37
N THR A 23 -7.30 -1.48 -1.52
CA THR A 23 -6.91 -0.62 -2.63
C THR A 23 -5.90 -1.33 -3.52
N LEU A 24 -6.04 -1.15 -4.82
CA LEU A 24 -5.12 -1.73 -5.80
C LEU A 24 -3.71 -1.15 -5.61
N LEU A 25 -2.72 -2.03 -5.48
CA LEU A 25 -1.31 -1.66 -5.46
C LEU A 25 -0.83 -1.35 -6.88
N LEU A 26 -0.13 -0.23 -7.01
CA LEU A 26 0.54 0.19 -8.23
C LEU A 26 2.06 0.08 -8.02
N LYS A 27 2.77 -0.41 -9.03
CA LYS A 27 4.24 -0.46 -9.05
C LYS A 27 4.73 0.40 -10.21
N ASN A 28 5.52 1.43 -9.92
CA ASN A 28 5.95 2.47 -10.86
C ASN A 28 4.78 3.11 -11.63
N GLY A 29 3.62 3.24 -10.98
CA GLY A 29 2.39 3.75 -11.58
C GLY A 29 1.59 2.72 -12.39
N GLU A 30 2.09 1.49 -12.59
CA GLU A 30 1.39 0.43 -13.29
C GLU A 30 0.57 -0.44 -12.33
N SER A 31 -0.62 -0.85 -12.76
CA SER A 31 -1.49 -1.73 -11.98
C SER A 31 -0.89 -3.11 -11.77
N THR A 32 -0.90 -3.57 -10.51
CA THR A 32 -0.55 -4.94 -10.16
C THR A 32 -1.81 -5.81 -10.04
N THR A 33 -1.69 -7.04 -9.54
CA THR A 33 -2.84 -7.89 -9.18
C THR A 33 -3.12 -7.89 -7.67
N THR A 34 -2.42 -7.07 -6.90
CA THR A 34 -2.43 -7.10 -5.44
C THR A 34 -3.28 -5.98 -4.88
N TYR A 35 -4.09 -6.29 -3.87
CA TYR A 35 -4.94 -5.35 -3.17
C TYR A 35 -4.56 -5.30 -1.70
N LEU A 36 -4.28 -4.10 -1.18
CA LEU A 36 -3.79 -3.88 0.18
C LEU A 36 -4.77 -3.02 0.98
N PRO A 37 -4.86 -3.20 2.30
CA PRO A 37 -5.58 -2.27 3.16
C PRO A 37 -4.89 -0.89 3.18
N GLY A 38 -5.67 0.17 3.39
CA GLY A 38 -5.23 1.56 3.32
C GLY A 38 -5.49 2.25 1.98
N TYR A 39 -5.25 3.56 1.95
CA TYR A 39 -5.43 4.44 0.80
C TYR A 39 -4.14 5.18 0.40
N GLU A 40 -3.17 5.32 1.31
CA GLU A 40 -1.85 5.88 1.03
C GLU A 40 -0.73 4.93 1.46
N VAL A 41 0.41 4.97 0.76
CA VAL A 41 1.66 4.32 1.19
C VAL A 41 2.55 5.37 1.88
N LEU A 42 2.66 5.30 3.20
CA LEU A 42 3.49 6.21 3.98
C LEU A 42 4.98 5.90 3.80
N HIS A 43 5.34 4.62 3.93
CA HIS A 43 6.71 4.15 3.84
C HIS A 43 6.79 2.82 3.11
N GLN A 44 7.92 2.60 2.44
CA GLN A 44 8.17 1.39 1.67
C GLN A 44 9.66 1.05 1.70
N PHE A 45 9.95 -0.22 1.90
CA PHE A 45 11.31 -0.73 2.02
C PHE A 45 11.47 -2.02 1.23
N GLU A 46 12.63 -2.16 0.59
CA GLU A 46 13.09 -3.43 0.06
C GLU A 46 13.94 -4.16 1.12
N LEU A 47 13.65 -5.44 1.32
CA LEU A 47 14.35 -6.32 2.23
C LEU A 47 15.39 -7.17 1.46
N PRO A 48 16.45 -7.66 2.14
CA PRO A 48 17.52 -8.43 1.47
C PRO A 48 17.07 -9.71 0.77
N ALA A 49 15.90 -10.25 1.12
CA ALA A 49 15.33 -11.46 0.54
C ALA A 49 14.44 -11.20 -0.70
N ASN A 50 14.54 -10.02 -1.33
CA ASN A 50 13.65 -9.56 -2.41
C ASN A 50 12.18 -9.48 -1.97
N GLU A 51 11.95 -9.19 -0.70
CA GLU A 51 10.64 -8.91 -0.12
C GLU A 51 10.46 -7.40 0.06
N TYR A 52 9.23 -6.95 0.22
CA TYR A 52 8.90 -5.55 0.41
C TYR A 52 8.10 -5.36 1.69
N LEU A 53 8.50 -4.39 2.51
CA LEU A 53 7.69 -3.91 3.63
C LEU A 53 7.01 -2.62 3.22
N LEU A 54 5.68 -2.62 3.23
CA LEU A 54 4.85 -1.44 3.00
C LEU A 54 4.15 -1.04 4.29
N ILE A 55 4.13 0.26 4.55
CA ILE A 55 3.37 0.87 5.64
C ILE A 55 2.30 1.72 4.98
N THR A 56 1.03 1.34 5.17
CA THR A 56 -0.11 2.02 4.55
C THR A 56 -0.99 2.68 5.60
N ASP A 57 -1.69 3.72 5.20
CA ASP A 57 -2.57 4.51 6.05
C ASP A 57 -3.94 4.69 5.40
N TRP A 58 -4.97 4.81 6.24
CA TRP A 58 -6.36 4.97 5.82
C TRP A 58 -6.78 6.44 5.64
N ASP A 59 -5.91 7.41 5.81
CA ASP A 59 -6.17 8.86 5.66
C ASP A 59 -7.47 9.29 6.37
N CYS A 60 -7.70 8.72 7.57
CA CYS A 60 -8.94 8.87 8.32
C CYS A 60 -8.75 9.93 9.42
N PRO A 61 -9.53 11.02 9.42
CA PRO A 61 -9.36 12.09 10.41
C PRO A 61 -9.84 11.74 11.82
N PHE A 62 -10.55 10.62 12.00
CA PHE A 62 -11.17 10.24 13.28
C PHE A 62 -10.53 9.01 13.92
N GLU A 63 -10.14 8.02 13.13
CA GLU A 63 -9.53 6.77 13.59
C GLU A 63 -8.37 6.44 12.65
N GLU A 64 -7.19 6.95 13.01
CA GLU A 64 -5.96 6.70 12.27
C GLU A 64 -5.54 5.25 12.52
N ALA A 65 -5.44 4.48 11.43
CA ALA A 65 -4.99 3.10 11.46
C ALA A 65 -3.85 2.94 10.45
N THR A 66 -2.76 2.32 10.89
CA THR A 66 -1.60 2.07 10.06
C THR A 66 -1.38 0.57 9.93
N GLU A 67 -1.23 0.11 8.71
CA GLU A 67 -1.03 -1.30 8.40
C GLU A 67 0.43 -1.56 8.03
N PHE A 68 0.99 -2.65 8.55
CA PHE A 68 2.32 -3.13 8.20
C PHE A 68 2.19 -4.38 7.36
N ILE A 69 2.60 -4.31 6.10
CA ILE A 69 2.35 -5.36 5.11
C ILE A 69 3.68 -5.84 4.56
N LEU A 70 3.96 -7.13 4.72
CA LEU A 70 5.10 -7.79 4.10
C LEU A 70 4.65 -8.45 2.79
N LEU A 71 5.29 -8.10 1.69
CA LEU A 71 5.07 -8.68 0.37
C LEU A 71 6.28 -9.51 -0.04
N ASP A 72 6.02 -10.66 -0.66
CA ASP A 72 7.05 -11.41 -1.35
C ASP A 72 7.47 -10.73 -2.67
N SER A 73 8.48 -11.31 -3.34
CA SER A 73 8.95 -10.84 -4.65
C SER A 73 7.88 -10.87 -5.76
N THR A 74 6.78 -11.62 -5.56
CA THR A 74 5.62 -11.69 -6.46
C THR A 74 4.48 -10.76 -6.06
N LEU A 75 4.73 -9.89 -5.05
CA LEU A 75 3.78 -8.93 -4.49
C LEU A 75 2.60 -9.58 -3.77
N LYS A 76 2.77 -10.76 -3.17
CA LYS A 76 1.75 -11.43 -2.36
C LYS A 76 2.10 -11.36 -0.88
N TYR A 77 1.08 -11.27 -0.03
CA TYR A 77 1.18 -11.20 1.43
C TYR A 77 0.31 -12.28 2.09
#